data_AF-F8NKK7-F1
#
_entry.id   AF-F8NKK7-F1
#
_cell.length_a   1.000
_cell.length_b   1.000
_cell.length_c   1.000
_cell.angle_alpha   90.00
_cell.angle_beta   90.00
_cell.angle_gamma   90.00
#
_symmetry.space_group_name_H-M   'P 1'
#
loop_
_entity.id
_entity.type
_entity.pdbx_description
1 polymer ?
#
loop_
_entity_poly.entity_id
_entity_poly.type
_entity_poly.pdbx_seq_one_letter_code
_entity_poly.pdbx_strand_id
1 'polypeptide(L)'
;PFDHPKADIILRSSDYVYFRVFRLFLSLASPFFEAMFELPQPSVHDSGDEIKDGLVVIPVTEDSRTLDHLLRFCYPSTLAEDPNLEDLTDVVQVSEAARKYSLELIEKKVGNALGNQAILEKEPFRAFAVACGSRMEDETRTAARYTLRHPLMPPKVKELELITAVDLRQLLHYHAKCADAVQTLTSLSWMEYHYRATGDRWLTDVYHYGEHCDCPRTNKYRFKDNSTPPDWWAEYMDATWIALRDRPSGTTVL
;
A
#
# COMPACT_ATOMS: atom_id res chain seq x y z
N PRO A 1 -26.83 0.29 5.67
CA PRO A 1 -26.99 1.18 4.50
C PRO A 1 -27.65 0.41 3.34
N PHE A 2 -28.35 1.08 2.42
CA PHE A 2 -29.02 0.48 1.23
C PHE A 2 -30.26 -0.42 1.51
N ASP A 3 -31.18 0.05 2.34
CA ASP A 3 -32.47 -0.58 2.66
C ASP A 3 -33.67 0.37 2.46
N HIS A 4 -33.46 1.48 1.75
CA HIS A 4 -34.45 2.55 1.65
C HIS A 4 -35.75 2.08 0.97
N PRO A 5 -36.94 2.36 1.53
CA PRO A 5 -38.20 1.82 1.03
C PRO A 5 -38.58 2.33 -0.37
N LYS A 6 -38.11 3.53 -0.74
CA LYS A 6 -38.32 4.12 -2.07
C LYS A 6 -37.33 3.67 -3.15
N ALA A 7 -36.39 2.79 -2.82
CA ALA A 7 -35.50 2.20 -3.82
C ALA A 7 -36.30 1.56 -4.97
N ASP A 8 -35.80 1.64 -6.19
CA ASP A 8 -36.48 1.21 -7.40
C ASP A 8 -35.87 -0.06 -8.01
N ILE A 9 -34.79 -0.57 -7.42
CA ILE A 9 -34.17 -1.85 -7.81
C ILE A 9 -33.43 -2.50 -6.64
N ILE A 10 -33.21 -3.81 -6.74
CA ILE A 10 -32.40 -4.57 -5.78
C ILE A 10 -31.20 -5.18 -6.50
N LEU A 11 -29.99 -4.95 -5.98
CA LEU A 11 -28.82 -5.73 -6.36
C LEU A 11 -28.63 -6.86 -5.35
N ARG A 12 -28.34 -8.07 -5.83
CA ARG A 12 -28.01 -9.23 -4.99
C ARG A 12 -26.55 -9.61 -5.17
N SER A 13 -25.77 -9.53 -4.10
CA SER A 13 -24.37 -9.96 -4.10
C SER A 13 -24.23 -11.47 -4.28
N SER A 14 -23.01 -11.95 -4.55
CA SER A 14 -22.71 -13.37 -4.74
C SER A 14 -22.87 -14.21 -3.47
N ASP A 15 -22.78 -13.58 -2.29
CA ASP A 15 -23.07 -14.14 -0.97
C ASP A 15 -24.53 -13.89 -0.52
N TYR A 16 -25.44 -13.61 -1.46
CA TYR A 16 -26.90 -13.53 -1.27
C TYR A 16 -27.36 -12.40 -0.32
N VAL A 17 -26.59 -11.32 -0.22
CA VAL A 17 -27.03 -10.09 0.46
C VAL A 17 -27.75 -9.19 -0.55
N TYR A 18 -28.85 -8.59 -0.11
CA TYR A 18 -29.72 -7.78 -0.98
C TYR A 18 -29.58 -6.30 -0.64
N PHE A 19 -29.26 -5.49 -1.64
CA PHE A 19 -29.06 -4.05 -1.53
C PHE A 19 -30.18 -3.33 -2.27
N ARG A 20 -31.03 -2.60 -1.55
CA ARG A 20 -32.06 -1.74 -2.14
C ARG A 20 -31.43 -0.43 -2.57
N VAL A 21 -31.34 -0.21 -3.89
CA VAL A 21 -30.62 0.92 -4.48
C VAL A 21 -31.49 1.73 -5.43
N PHE A 22 -31.02 2.92 -5.80
CA PHE A 22 -31.65 3.80 -6.77
C PHE A 22 -30.89 3.72 -8.09
N ARG A 23 -31.59 3.35 -9.16
CA ARG A 23 -31.03 3.31 -10.52
C ARG A 23 -30.38 4.63 -10.89
N LEU A 24 -31.00 5.75 -10.51
CA LEU A 24 -30.49 7.10 -10.76
C LEU A 24 -29.02 7.30 -10.33
N PHE A 25 -28.67 6.94 -9.09
CA PHE A 25 -27.30 7.16 -8.60
C PHE A 25 -26.29 6.26 -9.30
N LEU A 26 -26.68 5.02 -9.59
CA LEU A 26 -25.84 4.09 -10.34
C LEU A 26 -25.64 4.53 -11.79
N SER A 27 -26.70 4.96 -12.49
CA SER A 27 -26.62 5.51 -13.86
C SER A 27 -25.72 6.74 -13.92
N LEU A 28 -25.87 7.68 -12.99
CA LEU A 28 -25.04 8.89 -12.95
C LEU A 28 -23.57 8.60 -12.64
N ALA A 29 -23.30 7.56 -11.86
CA ALA A 29 -21.93 7.17 -11.53
C ALA A 29 -21.25 6.36 -12.63
N SER A 30 -22.00 5.51 -13.35
CA SER A 30 -21.48 4.47 -14.24
C SER A 30 -22.24 4.42 -15.58
N PRO A 31 -21.53 4.64 -16.70
CA PRO A 31 -22.08 4.40 -18.04
C PRO A 31 -22.52 2.94 -18.26
N PHE A 32 -21.87 1.99 -17.58
CA PHE A 32 -22.25 0.58 -17.64
C PHE A 32 -23.65 0.38 -17.05
N PHE A 33 -23.90 0.92 -15.86
CA PHE A 33 -25.21 0.80 -15.23
C PHE A 33 -26.28 1.58 -15.99
N GLU A 34 -25.95 2.77 -16.51
CA GLU A 34 -26.84 3.53 -17.39
C GLU A 34 -27.29 2.69 -18.59
N ALA A 35 -26.34 2.15 -19.36
CA ALA A 35 -26.65 1.29 -20.51
C ALA A 35 -27.42 0.03 -20.11
N MET A 36 -27.02 -0.65 -19.03
CA MET A 36 -27.68 -1.87 -18.54
C MET A 36 -29.16 -1.61 -18.19
N PHE A 37 -29.47 -0.43 -17.67
CA PHE A 37 -30.83 -0.04 -17.29
C PHE A 37 -31.68 0.44 -18.47
N GLU A 38 -31.08 0.87 -19.58
CA GLU A 38 -31.78 1.26 -20.80
C GLU A 38 -32.13 0.08 -21.70
N LEU A 39 -31.44 -1.05 -21.56
CA LEU A 39 -31.72 -2.26 -22.34
C LEU A 39 -33.17 -2.73 -22.11
N PRO A 40 -33.88 -3.15 -23.18
CA PRO A 40 -35.21 -3.74 -23.04
C PRO A 40 -35.12 -4.98 -22.16
N GLN A 41 -35.64 -4.89 -20.93
CA GLN A 41 -35.74 -6.07 -20.09
C GLN A 41 -36.84 -6.97 -20.64
N PRO A 42 -36.58 -8.29 -20.81
CA PRO A 42 -37.64 -9.23 -21.13
C PRO A 42 -38.76 -9.08 -20.09
N SER A 43 -40.01 -9.17 -20.53
CA SER A 43 -41.14 -8.90 -19.65
C SER A 43 -41.04 -9.76 -18.39
N VAL A 44 -41.35 -9.16 -17.24
CA VAL A 44 -41.21 -9.75 -15.88
C VAL A 44 -41.90 -11.13 -15.74
N HIS A 45 -42.81 -11.46 -16.66
CA HIS A 45 -43.51 -12.74 -16.73
C HIS A 45 -42.80 -13.82 -17.56
N ASP A 46 -41.85 -13.47 -18.43
CA ASP A 46 -41.15 -14.39 -19.35
C ASP A 46 -39.65 -14.56 -19.02
N SER A 47 -39.08 -13.70 -18.17
CA SER A 47 -37.61 -13.62 -18.01
C SER A 47 -36.99 -14.55 -16.97
N GLY A 48 -37.79 -15.17 -16.10
CA GLY A 48 -37.25 -15.94 -14.96
C GLY A 48 -36.49 -15.07 -13.95
N ASP A 49 -36.62 -13.74 -14.04
CA ASP A 49 -35.95 -12.80 -13.14
C ASP A 49 -36.52 -12.94 -11.72
N GLU A 50 -35.63 -12.91 -10.73
CA GLU A 50 -36.03 -12.92 -9.32
C GLU A 50 -36.71 -11.58 -9.00
N ILE A 51 -37.93 -11.65 -8.45
CA ILE A 51 -38.67 -10.48 -7.97
C ILE A 51 -38.73 -10.55 -6.45
N LYS A 52 -38.36 -9.46 -5.78
CA LYS A 52 -38.41 -9.34 -4.32
C LYS A 52 -39.03 -8.02 -3.92
N ASP A 53 -40.06 -8.08 -3.07
CA ASP A 53 -40.84 -6.91 -2.63
C ASP A 53 -41.39 -6.05 -3.78
N GLY A 54 -41.75 -6.69 -4.89
CA GLY A 54 -42.24 -6.02 -6.10
C GLY A 54 -41.15 -5.32 -6.93
N LEU A 55 -39.87 -5.49 -6.58
CA LEU A 55 -38.73 -4.97 -7.33
C LEU A 55 -37.97 -6.10 -8.03
N VAL A 56 -37.40 -5.77 -9.20
CA VAL A 56 -36.49 -6.66 -9.93
C VAL A 56 -35.18 -6.81 -9.15
N VAL A 57 -34.73 -8.04 -9.00
CA VAL A 57 -33.45 -8.40 -8.39
C VAL A 57 -32.43 -8.68 -9.50
N ILE A 58 -31.35 -7.90 -9.51
CA ILE A 58 -30.21 -8.12 -10.42
C ILE A 58 -29.07 -8.79 -9.64
N PRO A 59 -28.69 -10.04 -9.98
CA PRO A 59 -27.53 -10.68 -9.38
C PRO A 59 -26.23 -10.04 -9.90
N VAL A 60 -25.28 -9.82 -8.99
CA VAL A 60 -23.91 -9.39 -9.31
C VAL A 60 -22.90 -10.40 -8.80
N THR A 61 -21.65 -10.33 -9.26
CA THR A 61 -20.60 -11.32 -8.91
C THR A 61 -19.83 -10.95 -7.66
N GLU A 62 -19.87 -9.68 -7.29
CA GLU A 62 -19.21 -9.08 -6.15
C GLU A 62 -19.87 -9.57 -4.86
N ASP A 63 -19.05 -9.83 -3.84
CA ASP A 63 -19.56 -10.10 -2.49
C ASP A 63 -20.16 -8.85 -1.85
N SER A 64 -20.88 -9.05 -0.76
CA SER A 64 -21.58 -7.97 -0.05
C SER A 64 -20.65 -6.86 0.42
N ARG A 65 -19.41 -7.20 0.82
CA ARG A 65 -18.43 -6.22 1.31
C ARG A 65 -17.98 -5.32 0.18
N THR A 66 -17.52 -5.89 -0.93
CA THR A 66 -17.07 -5.18 -2.12
C THR A 66 -18.19 -4.31 -2.70
N LEU A 67 -19.40 -4.87 -2.79
CA LEU A 67 -20.57 -4.16 -3.29
C LEU A 67 -20.96 -2.98 -2.39
N ASP A 68 -20.94 -3.13 -1.06
CA ASP A 68 -21.22 -2.03 -0.12
C ASP A 68 -20.24 -0.85 -0.32
N HIS A 69 -18.93 -1.14 -0.42
CA HIS A 69 -17.92 -0.11 -0.66
C HIS A 69 -18.17 0.61 -2.00
N LEU A 70 -18.41 -0.16 -3.07
CA LEU A 70 -18.68 0.40 -4.39
C LEU A 70 -19.92 1.30 -4.39
N LEU A 71 -21.01 0.84 -3.77
CA LEU A 71 -22.27 1.59 -3.69
C LEU A 71 -22.12 2.89 -2.90
N ARG A 72 -21.34 2.90 -1.81
CA ARG A 72 -21.07 4.12 -1.04
C ARG A 72 -20.40 5.19 -1.89
N PHE A 73 -19.49 4.81 -2.78
CA PHE A 73 -18.88 5.75 -3.71
C PHE A 73 -19.82 6.27 -4.81
N CYS A 74 -20.81 5.48 -5.22
CA CYS A 74 -21.81 5.89 -6.21
C CYS A 74 -22.86 6.84 -5.62
N TYR A 75 -23.01 6.87 -4.30
CA TYR A 75 -24.02 7.67 -3.61
C TYR A 75 -23.45 9.03 -3.15
N PRO A 76 -24.29 10.08 -3.09
CA PRO A 76 -23.91 11.34 -2.46
C PRO A 76 -23.45 11.14 -1.01
N SER A 77 -22.42 11.87 -0.59
CA SER A 77 -21.85 11.78 0.77
C SER A 77 -22.84 12.18 1.89
N THR A 78 -23.93 12.86 1.54
CA THR A 78 -25.04 13.16 2.47
C THR A 78 -25.97 11.96 2.72
N LEU A 79 -25.87 10.91 1.90
CA LEU A 79 -26.70 9.71 1.96
C LEU A 79 -25.91 8.46 2.34
N ALA A 80 -24.61 8.44 2.06
CA ALA A 80 -23.71 7.35 2.40
C ALA A 80 -22.34 7.91 2.83
N GLU A 81 -21.81 7.40 3.93
CA GLU A 81 -20.45 7.74 4.35
C GLU A 81 -19.43 7.09 3.41
N ASP A 82 -18.34 7.82 3.15
CA ASP A 82 -17.19 7.30 2.39
C ASP A 82 -16.71 5.98 3.03
N PRO A 83 -16.45 4.94 2.22
CA PRO A 83 -16.06 3.66 2.76
C PRO A 83 -14.63 3.70 3.31
N ASN A 84 -14.37 2.94 4.37
CA ASN A 84 -13.05 2.82 4.95
C ASN A 84 -12.21 1.75 4.22
N LEU A 85 -11.24 2.18 3.41
CA LEU A 85 -10.34 1.31 2.65
C LEU A 85 -8.98 1.16 3.35
N GLU A 86 -8.99 0.49 4.51
CA GLU A 86 -7.76 0.14 5.26
C GLU A 86 -7.22 -1.26 4.92
N ASP A 87 -8.05 -2.15 4.37
CA ASP A 87 -7.62 -3.48 3.91
C ASP A 87 -7.26 -3.45 2.43
N LEU A 88 -6.06 -3.90 2.09
CA LEU A 88 -5.61 -3.96 0.70
C LEU A 88 -6.47 -4.90 -0.15
N THR A 89 -7.03 -5.95 0.45
CA THR A 89 -7.93 -6.88 -0.24
C THR A 89 -9.19 -6.16 -0.70
N ASP A 90 -9.75 -5.29 0.15
CA ASP A 90 -10.89 -4.45 -0.23
C ASP A 90 -10.51 -3.48 -1.35
N VAL A 91 -9.34 -2.85 -1.27
CA VAL A 91 -8.82 -1.96 -2.33
C VAL A 91 -8.74 -2.70 -3.67
N VAL A 92 -8.19 -3.92 -3.68
CA VAL A 92 -8.09 -4.74 -4.90
C VAL A 92 -9.48 -5.10 -5.44
N GLN A 93 -10.35 -5.68 -4.60
CA GLN A 93 -11.67 -6.13 -5.05
C GLN A 93 -12.54 -4.97 -5.52
N VAL A 94 -12.53 -3.84 -4.82
CA VAL A 94 -13.28 -2.64 -5.21
C VAL A 94 -12.69 -2.01 -6.47
N SER A 95 -11.36 -2.03 -6.66
CA SER A 95 -10.73 -1.55 -7.90
C SER A 95 -11.12 -2.41 -9.10
N GLU A 96 -11.17 -3.74 -8.94
CA GLU A 96 -11.60 -4.67 -9.99
C GLU A 96 -13.07 -4.45 -10.35
N ALA A 97 -13.94 -4.30 -9.34
CA ALA A 97 -15.36 -3.98 -9.54
C ALA A 97 -15.54 -2.60 -10.20
N ALA A 98 -14.79 -1.58 -9.77
CA ALA A 98 -14.84 -0.25 -10.37
C ALA A 98 -14.48 -0.29 -11.86
N ARG A 99 -13.43 -1.02 -12.23
CA ARG A 99 -13.07 -1.23 -13.64
C ARG A 99 -14.15 -1.98 -14.41
N LYS A 100 -14.71 -3.06 -13.84
CA LYS A 100 -15.79 -3.85 -14.45
C LYS A 100 -17.02 -3.00 -14.74
N TYR A 101 -17.35 -2.07 -13.85
CA TYR A 101 -18.51 -1.19 -13.95
C TYR A 101 -18.18 0.18 -14.55
N SER A 102 -17.01 0.36 -15.17
CA SER A 102 -16.59 1.62 -15.81
C SER A 102 -16.67 2.85 -14.89
N LEU A 103 -16.24 2.69 -13.64
CA LEU A 103 -16.25 3.70 -12.58
C LEU A 103 -14.85 4.33 -12.42
N GLU A 104 -14.36 5.02 -13.44
CA GLU A 104 -12.97 5.52 -13.52
C GLU A 104 -12.56 6.42 -12.33
N LEU A 105 -13.47 7.30 -11.88
CA LEU A 105 -13.20 8.17 -10.73
C LEU A 105 -13.05 7.38 -9.43
N ILE A 106 -13.79 6.28 -9.28
CA ILE A 106 -13.72 5.41 -8.11
C ILE A 106 -12.44 4.61 -8.17
N GLU A 107 -12.08 4.06 -9.33
CA GLU A 107 -10.79 3.37 -9.54
C GLU A 107 -9.63 4.27 -9.11
N LYS A 108 -9.61 5.54 -9.52
CA LYS A 108 -8.59 6.50 -9.09
C LYS A 108 -8.63 6.78 -7.57
N LYS A 109 -9.81 6.97 -6.99
CA LYS A 109 -9.96 7.22 -5.54
C LYS A 109 -9.48 6.03 -4.71
N VAL A 110 -9.87 4.82 -5.10
CA VAL A 110 -9.49 3.56 -4.45
C VAL A 110 -7.99 3.34 -4.61
N GLY A 111 -7.45 3.64 -5.78
CA GLY A 111 -6.02 3.61 -6.05
C GLY A 111 -5.20 4.50 -5.11
N ASN A 112 -5.67 5.72 -4.79
CA ASN A 112 -4.99 6.58 -3.82
C ASN A 112 -4.87 5.92 -2.42
N ALA A 113 -5.76 4.99 -2.06
CA ALA A 113 -5.66 4.25 -0.81
C ALA A 113 -4.43 3.33 -0.77
N LEU A 114 -3.87 2.92 -1.92
CA LEU A 114 -2.59 2.20 -1.98
C LEU A 114 -1.42 3.02 -1.42
N GLY A 115 -1.56 4.35 -1.41
CA GLY A 115 -0.62 5.27 -0.78
C GLY A 115 -0.78 5.41 0.75
N ASN A 116 -1.82 4.79 1.34
CA ASN A 116 -2.06 4.86 2.77
C ASN A 116 -0.92 4.19 3.55
N GLN A 117 -0.33 4.93 4.49
CA GLN A 117 0.77 4.45 5.31
C GLN A 117 0.44 3.14 6.05
N ALA A 118 -0.79 2.97 6.54
CA ALA A 118 -1.19 1.74 7.25
C ALA A 118 -1.09 0.50 6.35
N ILE A 119 -1.50 0.61 5.08
CA ILE A 119 -1.40 -0.46 4.08
C ILE A 119 0.07 -0.71 3.73
N LEU A 120 0.82 0.37 3.47
CA LEU A 120 2.21 0.30 3.06
C LEU A 120 3.13 -0.28 4.14
N GLU A 121 2.82 -0.06 5.41
CA GLU A 121 3.59 -0.63 6.52
C GLU A 121 3.27 -2.12 6.74
N LYS A 122 2.02 -2.52 6.50
CA LYS A 122 1.58 -3.89 6.71
C LYS A 122 1.99 -4.80 5.54
N GLU A 123 1.78 -4.38 4.30
CA GLU A 123 1.84 -5.24 3.11
C GLU A 123 2.46 -4.56 1.86
N PRO A 124 3.69 -4.04 1.93
CA PRO A 124 4.26 -3.20 0.87
C PRO A 124 4.46 -3.92 -0.47
N PHE A 125 4.79 -5.21 -0.47
CA PHE A 125 4.96 -5.97 -1.70
C PHE A 125 3.64 -6.22 -2.43
N ARG A 126 2.56 -6.48 -1.69
CA ARG A 126 1.22 -6.60 -2.27
C ARG A 126 0.79 -5.25 -2.84
N ALA A 127 0.95 -4.16 -2.07
CA ALA A 127 0.62 -2.81 -2.51
C ALA A 127 1.41 -2.39 -3.76
N PHE A 128 2.71 -2.71 -3.82
CA PHE A 128 3.55 -2.49 -5.00
C PHE A 128 3.00 -3.23 -6.22
N ALA A 129 2.69 -4.52 -6.08
CA ALA A 129 2.25 -5.33 -7.20
C ALA A 129 0.90 -4.85 -7.76
N VAL A 130 -0.03 -4.46 -6.87
CA VAL A 130 -1.32 -3.88 -7.26
C VAL A 130 -1.13 -2.53 -7.95
N ALA A 131 -0.38 -1.60 -7.35
CA ALA A 131 -0.15 -0.28 -7.92
C ALA A 131 0.55 -0.36 -9.29
N CYS A 132 1.53 -1.25 -9.42
CA CYS A 132 2.29 -1.43 -10.65
C CYS A 132 1.42 -2.06 -11.76
N GLY A 133 0.67 -3.13 -11.43
CA GLY A 133 -0.26 -3.77 -12.36
C GLY A 133 -1.38 -2.81 -12.84
N SER A 134 -1.82 -1.91 -11.97
CA SER A 134 -2.80 -0.86 -12.29
C SER A 134 -2.18 0.42 -12.90
N ARG A 135 -0.87 0.43 -13.21
CA ARG A 135 -0.15 1.57 -13.82
C ARG A 135 -0.24 2.88 -13.02
N MET A 136 -0.31 2.76 -11.70
CA MET A 136 -0.35 3.88 -10.77
C MET A 136 1.08 4.25 -10.37
N GLU A 137 1.74 5.12 -11.14
CA GLU A 137 3.19 5.35 -11.03
C GLU A 137 3.64 5.92 -9.68
N ASP A 138 2.88 6.87 -9.12
CA ASP A 138 3.25 7.53 -7.87
C ASP A 138 3.06 6.61 -6.66
N GLU A 139 1.99 5.84 -6.64
CA GLU A 139 1.70 4.79 -5.67
C GLU A 139 2.72 3.66 -5.78
N THR A 140 3.07 3.25 -7.00
CA THR A 140 4.10 2.24 -7.26
C THR A 140 5.45 2.67 -6.69
N ARG A 141 5.86 3.93 -6.96
CA ARG A 141 7.11 4.48 -6.43
C ARG A 141 7.10 4.56 -4.91
N THR A 142 5.95 4.93 -4.33
CA THR A 142 5.79 5.03 -2.88
C THR A 142 5.87 3.64 -2.25
N ALA A 143 5.12 2.65 -2.76
CA ALA A 143 5.17 1.27 -2.29
C ALA A 143 6.56 0.65 -2.42
N ALA A 144 7.25 0.88 -3.55
CA ALA A 144 8.62 0.42 -3.75
C ALA A 144 9.57 0.89 -2.64
N ARG A 145 9.44 2.14 -2.16
CA ARG A 145 10.25 2.64 -1.03
C ARG A 145 9.97 1.89 0.27
N TYR A 146 8.72 1.51 0.52
CA TYR A 146 8.37 0.73 1.71
C TYR A 146 8.89 -0.71 1.63
N THR A 147 9.03 -1.29 0.43
CA THR A 147 9.65 -2.62 0.28
C THR A 147 11.11 -2.66 0.78
N LEU A 148 11.83 -1.53 0.78
CA LEU A 148 13.22 -1.44 1.29
C LEU A 148 13.32 -1.73 2.80
N ARG A 149 12.20 -1.70 3.54
CA ARG A 149 12.12 -2.09 4.95
C ARG A 149 12.17 -3.62 5.13
N HIS A 150 12.06 -4.37 4.03
CA HIS A 150 12.00 -5.81 4.01
C HIS A 150 13.15 -6.39 3.16
N PRO A 151 13.48 -7.68 3.36
CA PRO A 151 14.47 -8.37 2.54
C PRO A 151 14.15 -8.27 1.05
N LEU A 152 15.19 -8.32 0.21
CA LEU A 152 15.10 -8.18 -1.25
C LEU A 152 14.05 -9.08 -1.90
N MET A 153 13.92 -10.32 -1.41
CA MET A 153 13.02 -11.30 -2.00
C MET A 153 11.58 -11.10 -1.48
N PRO A 154 10.62 -10.77 -2.37
CA PRO A 154 9.23 -10.62 -1.97
C PRO A 154 8.66 -11.97 -1.47
N PRO A 155 7.77 -11.94 -0.47
CA PRO A 155 7.01 -13.13 -0.11
C PRO A 155 6.12 -13.58 -1.27
N LYS A 156 5.76 -14.86 -1.29
CA LYS A 156 4.80 -15.39 -2.27
C LYS A 156 3.42 -14.79 -1.97
N VAL A 157 3.01 -13.83 -2.79
CA VAL A 157 1.69 -13.20 -2.73
C VAL A 157 1.01 -13.31 -4.08
N LYS A 158 -0.32 -13.41 -4.09
CA LYS A 158 -1.09 -13.64 -5.32
C LYS A 158 -0.99 -12.45 -6.28
N GLU A 159 -0.87 -11.25 -5.74
CA GLU A 159 -0.81 -10.00 -6.49
C GLU A 159 0.44 -9.90 -7.36
N LEU A 160 1.47 -10.73 -7.15
CA LEU A 160 2.60 -10.84 -8.08
C LEU A 160 2.19 -11.30 -9.48
N GLU A 161 1.04 -11.96 -9.64
CA GLU A 161 0.46 -12.31 -10.94
C GLU A 161 0.01 -11.08 -11.75
N LEU A 162 -0.18 -9.93 -11.08
CA LEU A 162 -0.55 -8.66 -11.72
C LEU A 162 0.62 -7.97 -12.42
N ILE A 163 1.86 -8.36 -12.13
CA ILE A 163 3.06 -7.71 -12.64
C ILE A 163 3.85 -8.63 -13.56
N THR A 164 4.61 -8.04 -14.48
CA THR A 164 5.48 -8.80 -15.36
C THR A 164 6.81 -9.14 -14.68
N ALA A 165 7.55 -10.10 -15.23
CA ALA A 165 8.93 -10.35 -14.82
C ALA A 165 9.84 -9.12 -15.00
N VAL A 166 9.49 -8.22 -15.92
CA VAL A 166 10.23 -6.97 -16.13
C VAL A 166 10.02 -6.03 -14.94
N ASP A 167 8.79 -5.88 -14.46
CA ASP A 167 8.45 -5.02 -13.33
C ASP A 167 9.10 -5.53 -12.04
N LEU A 168 9.03 -6.85 -11.80
CA LEU A 168 9.70 -7.47 -10.67
C LEU A 168 11.22 -7.25 -10.74
N ARG A 169 11.84 -7.42 -11.92
CA ARG A 169 13.26 -7.15 -12.10
C ARG A 169 13.61 -5.69 -11.82
N GLN A 170 12.76 -4.74 -12.18
CA GLN A 170 12.96 -3.33 -11.87
C GLN A 170 12.93 -3.06 -10.36
N LEU A 171 12.00 -3.68 -9.63
CA LEU A 171 11.95 -3.58 -8.16
C LEU A 171 13.23 -4.13 -7.51
N LEU A 172 13.67 -5.33 -7.93
CA LEU A 172 14.89 -5.93 -7.39
C LEU A 172 16.13 -5.09 -7.71
N HIS A 173 16.21 -4.54 -8.92
CA HIS A 173 17.29 -3.63 -9.32
C HIS A 173 17.28 -2.32 -8.54
N TYR A 174 16.09 -1.79 -8.26
CA TYR A 174 15.91 -0.61 -7.41
C TYR A 174 16.41 -0.89 -5.98
N HIS A 175 16.02 -2.02 -5.40
CA HIS A 175 16.46 -2.43 -4.06
C HIS A 175 17.99 -2.60 -3.99
N ALA A 176 18.60 -3.29 -4.98
CA ALA A 176 20.04 -3.44 -5.08
C ALA A 176 20.77 -2.08 -5.16
N LYS A 177 20.28 -1.14 -5.98
CA LYS A 177 20.84 0.22 -6.04
C LYS A 177 20.74 0.96 -4.70
N CYS A 178 19.66 0.77 -3.95
CA CYS A 178 19.54 1.34 -2.62
C CYS A 178 20.53 0.71 -1.64
N ALA A 179 20.74 -0.61 -1.70
CA ALA A 179 21.78 -1.28 -0.90
C ALA A 179 23.18 -0.77 -1.21
N ASP A 180 23.53 -0.62 -2.51
CA ASP A 180 24.80 -0.05 -2.95
C ASP A 180 24.98 1.39 -2.46
N ALA A 181 23.93 2.21 -2.53
CA ALA A 181 23.96 3.59 -2.04
C ALA A 181 24.25 3.64 -0.53
N VAL A 182 23.65 2.75 0.26
CA VAL A 182 23.91 2.67 1.69
C VAL A 182 25.34 2.20 1.99
N GLN A 183 25.93 1.35 1.15
CA GLN A 183 27.32 0.94 1.31
C GLN A 183 28.30 2.13 1.25
N THR A 184 27.98 3.21 0.55
CA THR A 184 28.83 4.43 0.54
C THR A 184 28.96 5.07 1.93
N LEU A 185 27.99 4.84 2.81
CA LEU A 185 27.97 5.38 4.18
C LEU A 185 28.95 4.67 5.12
N THR A 186 29.50 3.50 4.74
CA THR A 186 30.53 2.81 5.54
C THR A 186 31.83 3.61 5.65
N SER A 187 32.03 4.58 4.75
CA SER A 187 33.15 5.52 4.79
C SER A 187 33.11 6.46 6.00
N LEU A 188 32.01 6.50 6.75
CA LEU A 188 31.77 7.37 7.92
C LEU A 188 31.85 8.89 7.64
N SER A 189 32.08 9.28 6.38
CA SER A 189 32.15 10.68 5.92
C SER A 189 30.89 11.49 6.26
N TRP A 190 29.73 10.84 6.37
CA TRP A 190 28.48 11.47 6.77
C TRP A 190 28.51 11.98 8.22
N MET A 191 29.23 11.30 9.13
CA MET A 191 29.37 11.77 10.52
C MET A 191 30.19 13.06 10.57
N GLU A 192 31.25 13.15 9.76
CA GLU A 192 32.06 14.38 9.67
C GLU A 192 31.22 15.57 9.19
N TYR A 193 30.41 15.34 8.15
CA TYR A 193 29.53 16.36 7.60
C TYR A 193 28.45 16.79 8.61
N HIS A 194 27.83 15.83 9.31
CA HIS A 194 26.69 16.08 10.18
C HIS A 194 27.10 16.67 11.54
N TYR A 195 28.10 16.10 12.20
CA TYR A 195 28.50 16.44 13.57
C TYR A 195 29.56 17.55 13.65
N ARG A 196 30.20 17.90 12.53
CA ARG A 196 31.40 18.78 12.48
C ARG A 196 32.53 18.22 13.36
N ALA A 197 33.71 18.85 13.34
CA ALA A 197 34.96 18.31 13.89
C ALA A 197 35.00 17.98 15.40
N THR A 198 33.91 18.13 16.16
CA THR A 198 33.87 17.89 17.61
C THR A 198 32.67 17.10 18.11
N GLY A 199 31.69 16.76 17.25
CA GLY A 199 30.46 16.11 17.68
C GLY A 199 30.55 14.59 17.83
N ASP A 200 31.69 13.99 17.49
CA ASP A 200 32.06 12.59 17.73
C ASP A 200 32.84 12.38 19.05
N ARG A 201 33.20 13.46 19.75
CA ARG A 201 33.95 13.39 21.01
C ARG A 201 33.24 12.63 22.12
N TRP A 202 31.90 12.64 22.18
CA TRP A 202 31.19 11.82 23.17
C TRP A 202 31.42 10.30 22.97
N LEU A 203 31.75 9.89 21.75
CA LEU A 203 32.04 8.51 21.38
C LEU A 203 33.53 8.19 21.57
N THR A 204 34.41 9.16 21.31
CA THR A 204 35.86 8.97 21.30
C THR A 204 36.54 9.34 22.62
N ASP A 205 35.90 10.21 23.40
CA ASP A 205 36.52 11.01 24.45
C ASP A 205 35.50 11.29 25.57
N VAL A 206 35.32 10.35 26.50
CA VAL A 206 34.44 10.56 27.66
C VAL A 206 35.17 11.45 28.67
N TYR A 207 35.25 12.75 28.42
CA TYR A 207 35.61 13.75 29.44
C TYR A 207 34.34 14.10 30.24
N HIS A 208 33.83 13.17 31.04
CA HIS A 208 32.95 13.54 32.14
C HIS A 208 33.74 13.38 33.44
N TYR A 209 34.14 14.52 34.03
CA TYR A 209 34.81 14.59 35.34
C TYR A 209 36.21 13.99 35.48
N GLY A 210 36.94 13.79 34.37
CA GLY A 210 38.37 13.41 34.42
C GLY A 210 38.64 11.91 34.49
N GLU A 211 37.62 11.07 34.33
CA GLU A 211 37.77 9.61 34.18
C GLU A 211 37.57 9.22 32.72
N HIS A 212 38.55 8.52 32.13
CA HIS A 212 38.41 7.94 30.80
C HIS A 212 37.50 6.70 30.86
N CYS A 213 36.67 6.49 29.82
CA CYS A 213 35.94 5.22 29.64
C CYS A 213 36.98 4.09 29.50
N ASP A 214 37.00 3.12 30.43
CA ASP A 214 37.80 1.88 30.34
C ASP A 214 37.26 0.87 29.30
N CYS A 215 36.48 1.38 28.36
CA CYS A 215 35.77 0.64 27.35
C CYS A 215 36.78 0.12 26.32
N PRO A 216 36.80 -1.20 26.02
CA PRO A 216 37.64 -1.75 24.95
C PRO A 216 37.43 -0.99 23.64
N ARG A 217 38.52 -0.72 22.92
CA ARG A 217 38.51 0.09 21.68
C ARG A 217 39.15 -0.68 20.54
N THR A 218 38.65 -0.42 19.33
CA THR A 218 39.09 -1.11 18.12
C THR A 218 39.68 -0.14 17.09
N ASN A 219 40.69 -0.63 16.35
CA ASN A 219 41.27 0.07 15.21
C ASN A 219 40.51 -0.19 13.89
N LYS A 220 39.42 -0.97 13.92
CA LYS A 220 38.63 -1.33 12.73
C LYS A 220 38.01 -0.11 12.05
N TYR A 221 37.61 0.86 12.85
CA TYR A 221 37.12 2.16 12.39
C TYR A 221 38.02 3.25 12.97
N ARG A 222 38.17 4.34 12.22
CA ARG A 222 39.02 5.46 12.60
C ARG A 222 38.34 6.75 12.20
N PHE A 223 38.20 7.66 13.15
CA PHE A 223 37.71 9.01 12.87
C PHE A 223 38.85 9.88 12.33
N LYS A 224 38.49 11.05 11.82
CA LYS A 224 39.44 11.96 11.16
C LYS A 224 40.56 12.46 12.08
N ASP A 225 40.27 12.62 13.36
CA ASP A 225 41.23 13.00 14.40
C ASP A 225 42.12 11.83 14.86
N ASN A 226 42.04 10.69 14.16
CA ASN A 226 42.79 9.47 14.44
C ASN A 226 42.31 8.71 15.69
N SER A 227 41.20 9.13 16.31
CA SER A 227 40.62 8.46 17.46
C SER A 227 39.89 7.17 17.06
N THR A 228 39.82 6.25 18.03
CA THR A 228 39.18 4.94 17.87
C THR A 228 37.85 4.89 18.62
N PRO A 229 36.78 4.32 18.04
CA PRO A 229 35.54 4.11 18.76
C PRO A 229 35.68 2.96 19.78
N PRO A 230 34.76 2.89 20.76
CA PRO A 230 34.57 1.71 21.58
C PRO A 230 34.15 0.49 20.75
N ASP A 231 34.49 -0.72 21.22
CA ASP A 231 34.19 -1.99 20.54
C ASP A 231 32.69 -2.20 20.33
N TRP A 232 31.86 -1.89 21.34
CA TRP A 232 30.40 -2.01 21.23
C TRP A 232 29.83 -1.18 20.07
N TRP A 233 30.43 -0.03 19.77
CA TRP A 233 29.98 0.84 18.67
C TRP A 233 30.38 0.22 17.33
N ALA A 234 31.59 -0.32 17.23
CA ALA A 234 32.04 -0.99 16.01
C ALA A 234 31.18 -2.22 15.70
N GLU A 235 30.85 -3.03 16.73
CA GLU A 235 29.94 -4.17 16.61
C GLU A 235 28.54 -3.73 16.16
N TYR A 236 28.00 -2.64 16.75
CA TYR A 236 26.73 -2.06 16.32
C TYR A 236 26.76 -1.63 14.85
N MET A 237 27.82 -0.94 14.42
CA MET A 237 27.96 -0.48 13.04
C MET A 237 28.09 -1.65 12.06
N ASP A 238 28.86 -2.69 12.39
CA ASP A 238 28.96 -3.90 11.58
C ASP A 238 27.61 -4.58 11.41
N ALA A 239 26.88 -4.77 12.51
CA ALA A 239 25.54 -5.35 12.48
C ALA A 239 24.58 -4.49 11.65
N THR A 240 24.67 -3.16 11.81
CA THR A 240 23.86 -2.18 11.06
C THR A 240 24.15 -2.26 9.57
N TRP A 241 25.41 -2.36 9.13
CA TRP A 241 25.76 -2.48 7.72
C TRP A 241 25.29 -3.78 7.09
N ILE A 242 25.37 -4.89 7.83
CA ILE A 242 24.81 -6.17 7.39
C ILE A 242 23.30 -6.06 7.21
N ALA A 243 22.61 -5.47 8.18
CA ALA A 243 21.16 -5.30 8.15
C ALA A 243 20.70 -4.37 7.03
N LEU A 244 21.41 -3.25 6.83
CA LEU A 244 21.10 -2.26 5.79
C LEU A 244 21.35 -2.75 4.38
N ARG A 245 22.28 -3.70 4.19
CA ARG A 245 22.47 -4.34 2.89
C ARG A 245 21.25 -5.18 2.47
N ASP A 246 20.59 -5.81 3.43
CA ASP A 246 19.38 -6.60 3.18
C ASP A 246 18.10 -5.74 3.21
N ARG A 247 18.07 -4.71 4.06
CA ARG A 247 16.93 -3.81 4.28
C ARG A 247 17.40 -2.34 4.25
N PRO A 248 17.61 -1.75 3.05
CA PRO A 248 18.21 -0.42 2.90
C PRO A 248 17.20 0.70 3.24
N SER A 249 16.83 0.79 4.50
CA SER A 249 15.90 1.77 5.05
C SER A 249 16.42 2.35 6.37
N GLY A 250 16.15 3.62 6.64
CA GLY A 250 16.48 4.24 7.93
C GLY A 250 15.79 3.55 9.12
N THR A 251 14.63 2.91 8.88
CA THR A 251 13.93 2.12 9.91
C THR A 251 14.71 0.89 10.38
N THR A 252 15.69 0.42 9.60
CA THR A 252 16.54 -0.72 9.94
C THR A 252 17.60 -0.40 11.01
N VAL A 253 17.89 0.89 11.20
CA VAL A 253 18.96 1.38 12.10
C VAL A 253 18.44 1.66 13.52
N LEU A 254 17.11 1.73 13.68
CA LEU A 254 16.40 2.04 14.93
C LEU A 254 16.27 0.84 15.87
#